data_AF-A0A8H3HZ89-F1
#
_entry.id   AF-A0A8H3HZ89-F1
#
_cell.length_a   1.000
_cell.length_b   1.000
_cell.length_c   1.000
_cell.angle_alpha   90.00
_cell.angle_beta   90.00
_cell.angle_gamma   90.00
#
_symmetry.space_group_name_H-M   'P 1'
#
loop_
_entity.id
_entity.type
_entity.pdbx_description
1 polymer ?
#
loop_
_entity_poly.entity_id
_entity_poly.type
_entity_poly.pdbx_seq_one_letter_code
_entity_poly.pdbx_strand_id
1 'polypeptide(L)'
;MKFLTACALAALANSALALPKITRVGRYLYNPDGSRFYIKGIAYQEQGNIAQSNDPNAFPEPDNFVDPLARPDDCKRDIPYLQQLTVNTIRVYSVNASLNHDECMAALDAAGIYTIIDLSLPVNGSLDRSSPAWTTNLLDLYIGTIDVFSKYNNVLAYNIGNEVVTETNNTVAAPFIKAAARDTKAYLKSKSSSALVGYASTDGSGWRDPLANYLACDQDSDSLDIYGLNNYRWCGAGSFEGSYSSVQQSFENYPVAAYFSEYGCVSQPPRLWTEATALFSSQMTPVWSGGLAFSYFPAVGGYGMITLSADNKTVTTSDDFTRLQNVLSNITFVNEPTQSSASPSTYPACVAADANFLASSTLPPTPNTATCDCIARNSFSCLYNPTTPAGVAGLGSLLDTGCQLLGQAGGSCNDIAGNGQNGTYGPLSGCSPSTKLSYVFSQYYERTNRNAESCSFNGNATLANPLPSSSAAAAAAQSSCITSGPTGVVTPTAPATTNAPAATSTNTSGGSNGGGNNNNGVGKGAVVGLAVAVGAGLVSAVWVVL
;
A
#
# COMPACT_ATOMS: atom_id res chain seq x y z
N MET A 1 12.99 -48.05 53.54
CA MET A 1 13.53 -47.70 52.22
C MET A 1 12.36 -47.25 51.35
N LYS A 2 12.21 -45.94 51.11
CA LYS A 2 11.15 -45.37 50.27
C LYS A 2 11.74 -45.10 48.89
N PHE A 3 11.22 -45.75 47.87
CA PHE A 3 11.54 -45.46 46.47
C PHE A 3 10.83 -44.17 46.07
N LEU A 4 11.60 -43.16 45.66
CA LEU A 4 11.12 -41.95 44.99
C LEU A 4 11.40 -42.12 43.50
N THR A 5 10.34 -42.39 42.74
CA THR A 5 10.34 -42.43 41.28
C THR A 5 10.41 -40.99 40.77
N ALA A 6 11.55 -40.58 40.21
CA ALA A 6 11.68 -39.30 39.53
C ALA A 6 11.11 -39.42 38.11
N CYS A 7 9.94 -38.83 37.88
CA CYS A 7 9.39 -38.61 36.54
C CYS A 7 10.17 -37.46 35.90
N ALA A 8 11.02 -37.77 34.91
CA ALA A 8 11.61 -36.75 34.06
C ALA A 8 10.56 -36.27 33.05
N LEU A 9 9.93 -35.13 33.34
CA LEU A 9 9.20 -34.37 32.33
C LEU A 9 10.22 -33.81 31.33
N ALA A 10 10.31 -34.40 30.15
CA ALA A 10 10.93 -33.75 29.00
C ALA A 10 9.99 -32.62 28.55
N ALA A 11 10.23 -31.40 29.06
CA ALA A 11 9.69 -30.20 28.46
C ALA A 11 10.36 -30.04 27.09
N LEU A 12 9.70 -30.52 26.03
CA LEU A 12 9.98 -30.07 24.67
C LEU A 12 9.65 -28.57 24.65
N ALA A 13 10.68 -27.75 24.78
CA ALA A 13 10.60 -26.37 24.33
C ALA A 13 10.30 -26.43 22.83
N ASN A 14 9.04 -26.26 22.44
CA ASN A 14 8.67 -25.84 21.10
C ASN A 14 9.26 -24.43 20.95
N SER A 15 10.54 -24.34 20.63
CA SER A 15 11.05 -23.18 19.91
C SER A 15 10.26 -23.15 18.60
N ALA A 16 9.20 -22.35 18.57
CA ALA A 16 8.48 -22.04 17.35
C ALA A 16 9.52 -21.48 16.39
N LEU A 17 9.96 -22.30 15.44
CA LEU A 17 10.80 -21.84 14.35
C LEU A 17 9.94 -20.87 13.56
N ALA A 18 10.48 -19.69 13.31
CA ALA A 18 9.79 -18.70 12.49
C ALA A 18 9.43 -19.30 11.13
N LEU A 19 8.35 -18.82 10.51
CA LEU A 19 7.91 -19.37 9.24
C LEU A 19 9.03 -19.30 8.19
N PRO A 20 9.17 -20.37 7.40
CA PRO A 20 10.20 -20.41 6.39
C PRO A 20 9.98 -19.32 5.35
N LYS A 21 11.07 -18.79 4.78
CA LYS A 21 10.95 -17.84 3.68
C LYS A 21 10.48 -18.56 2.42
N ILE A 22 9.40 -18.07 1.81
CA ILE A 22 8.94 -18.53 0.50
C ILE A 22 9.84 -17.93 -0.58
N THR A 23 10.22 -18.75 -1.56
CA THR A 23 11.07 -18.33 -2.67
C THR A 23 10.31 -18.38 -3.98
N ARG A 24 10.71 -17.53 -4.93
CA ARG A 24 10.18 -17.50 -6.29
C ARG A 24 11.21 -18.06 -7.26
N VAL A 25 10.80 -18.97 -8.14
CA VAL A 25 11.56 -19.38 -9.33
C VAL A 25 10.62 -19.31 -10.53
N GLY A 26 10.94 -18.47 -11.50
CA GLY A 26 10.05 -18.23 -12.63
C GLY A 26 8.74 -17.59 -12.19
N ARG A 27 7.62 -18.22 -12.57
CA ARG A 27 6.26 -17.84 -12.16
C ARG A 27 5.73 -18.60 -10.94
N TYR A 28 6.59 -19.36 -10.28
CA TYR A 28 6.18 -20.30 -9.25
C TYR A 28 6.79 -19.93 -7.89
N LEU A 29 5.98 -20.11 -6.84
CA LEU A 29 6.38 -19.97 -5.44
C LEU A 29 6.71 -21.34 -4.85
N TYR A 30 7.68 -21.38 -3.94
CA TYR A 30 8.23 -22.60 -3.36
C TYR A 30 8.50 -22.47 -1.86
N ASN A 31 8.17 -23.54 -1.13
CA ASN A 31 8.66 -23.81 0.21
C ASN A 31 10.16 -24.17 0.17
N PRO A 32 10.89 -24.12 1.31
CA PRO A 32 12.32 -24.46 1.34
C PRO A 32 12.64 -25.90 0.97
N ASP A 33 11.69 -26.82 1.08
CA ASP A 33 11.86 -28.21 0.66
C ASP A 33 11.72 -28.41 -0.86
N GLY A 34 11.49 -27.33 -1.61
CA GLY A 34 11.33 -27.33 -3.06
C GLY A 34 9.91 -27.68 -3.54
N SER A 35 8.96 -27.88 -2.62
CA SER A 35 7.56 -28.07 -2.96
C SER A 35 6.87 -26.75 -3.32
N ARG A 36 5.87 -26.80 -4.21
CA ARG A 36 5.07 -25.63 -4.60
C ARG A 36 4.38 -25.02 -3.38
N PHE A 37 4.56 -23.71 -3.20
CA PHE A 37 3.75 -22.91 -2.30
C PHE A 37 2.57 -22.31 -3.08
N TYR A 38 1.37 -22.46 -2.54
CA TYR A 38 0.18 -21.79 -3.06
C TYR A 38 -0.38 -20.86 -1.99
N ILE A 39 -0.77 -19.66 -2.40
CA ILE A 39 -1.51 -18.71 -1.58
C ILE A 39 -2.92 -19.28 -1.42
N LYS A 40 -3.22 -19.83 -0.25
CA LYS A 40 -4.58 -20.23 0.13
C LYS A 40 -5.02 -19.28 1.23
N GLY A 41 -5.61 -18.16 0.83
CA GLY A 41 -5.75 -17.02 1.71
C GLY A 41 -7.13 -16.39 1.81
N ILE A 42 -7.19 -15.31 2.56
CA ILE A 42 -8.39 -14.49 2.79
C ILE A 42 -8.00 -13.02 3.02
N ALA A 43 -8.83 -12.09 2.52
CA ALA A 43 -8.71 -10.67 2.83
C ALA A 43 -9.07 -10.40 4.31
N TYR A 44 -8.17 -9.73 5.04
CA TYR A 44 -8.26 -9.48 6.49
C TYR A 44 -8.07 -7.99 6.79
N GLN A 45 -9.14 -7.22 6.59
CA GLN A 45 -9.13 -5.77 6.78
C GLN A 45 -10.49 -5.31 7.31
N GLU A 46 -10.52 -4.74 8.51
CA GLU A 46 -11.69 -4.01 9.01
C GLU A 46 -11.90 -2.77 8.13
N GLN A 47 -13.15 -2.51 7.75
CA GLN A 47 -13.51 -1.36 6.92
C GLN A 47 -13.31 -0.05 7.68
N GLY A 48 -12.76 0.95 6.98
CA GLY A 48 -12.82 2.34 7.40
C GLY A 48 -14.21 2.94 7.17
N ASN A 49 -14.36 4.19 7.58
CA ASN A 49 -15.50 5.01 7.21
C ASN A 49 -15.43 5.30 5.71
N ILE A 50 -16.55 5.10 5.02
CA ILE A 50 -16.67 5.47 3.61
C ILE A 50 -16.78 6.99 3.48
N ALA A 51 -15.94 7.57 2.62
CA ALA A 51 -15.97 8.99 2.33
C ALA A 51 -17.32 9.40 1.72
N GLN A 52 -17.86 10.53 2.16
CA GLN A 52 -19.03 11.11 1.51
C GLN A 52 -18.63 11.70 0.16
N SER A 53 -19.24 11.20 -0.92
CA SER A 53 -19.09 11.77 -2.27
C SER A 53 -20.40 12.43 -2.71
N ASN A 54 -20.28 13.60 -3.32
CA ASN A 54 -21.39 14.28 -4.01
C ASN A 54 -21.58 13.77 -5.44
N ASP A 55 -20.64 12.96 -5.95
CA ASP A 55 -20.79 12.26 -7.23
C ASP A 55 -21.51 10.93 -6.99
N PRO A 56 -22.74 10.74 -7.52
CA PRO A 56 -23.50 9.51 -7.34
C PRO A 56 -22.85 8.29 -8.02
N ASN A 57 -21.86 8.49 -8.89
CA ASN A 57 -21.11 7.42 -9.55
C ASN A 57 -19.72 7.18 -8.94
N ALA A 58 -19.35 7.94 -7.91
CA ALA A 58 -18.06 7.75 -7.26
C ALA A 58 -17.99 6.36 -6.63
N PHE A 59 -16.86 5.70 -6.85
CA PHE A 59 -16.56 4.48 -6.14
C PHE A 59 -16.46 4.79 -4.63
N PRO A 60 -17.06 3.97 -3.74
CA PRO A 60 -16.94 4.15 -2.30
C PRO A 60 -15.49 3.95 -1.84
N GLU A 61 -14.77 5.05 -1.59
CA GLU A 61 -13.41 5.03 -1.07
C GLU A 61 -13.42 5.40 0.43
N PRO A 62 -12.61 4.76 1.28
CA PRO A 62 -12.59 5.08 2.70
C PRO A 62 -11.79 6.36 3.01
N ASP A 63 -12.24 7.17 3.99
CA ASP A 63 -11.54 8.39 4.44
C ASP A 63 -10.62 8.17 5.65
N ASN A 64 -10.62 6.95 6.18
CA ASN A 64 -9.72 6.46 7.22
C ASN A 64 -9.52 4.95 7.06
N PHE A 65 -8.77 4.33 7.96
CA PHE A 65 -8.64 2.88 8.01
C PHE A 65 -8.43 2.40 9.43
N VAL A 66 -8.69 1.11 9.63
CA VAL A 66 -8.31 0.37 10.83
C VAL A 66 -7.07 -0.45 10.52
N ASP A 67 -6.08 -0.47 11.39
CA ASP A 67 -4.96 -1.41 11.29
C ASP A 67 -5.26 -2.64 12.16
N PRO A 68 -5.67 -3.80 11.58
CA PRO A 68 -5.98 -4.98 12.38
C PRO A 68 -4.71 -5.66 12.93
N LEU A 69 -3.53 -5.40 12.35
CA LEU A 69 -2.27 -5.99 12.80
C LEU A 69 -1.68 -5.26 14.02
N ALA A 70 -2.14 -4.05 14.31
CA ALA A 70 -1.77 -3.28 15.50
C ALA A 70 -2.67 -3.55 16.72
N ARG A 71 -3.58 -4.54 16.63
CA ARG A 71 -4.54 -4.89 17.68
C ARG A 71 -4.38 -6.36 18.11
N PRO A 72 -3.47 -6.65 19.05
CA PRO A 72 -3.09 -8.03 19.37
C PRO A 72 -4.26 -8.87 19.90
N ASP A 73 -5.15 -8.29 20.69
CA ASP A 73 -6.32 -9.02 21.22
C ASP A 73 -7.31 -9.38 20.11
N ASP A 74 -7.56 -8.45 19.18
CA ASP A 74 -8.48 -8.67 18.05
C ASP A 74 -7.93 -9.74 17.10
N CYS A 75 -6.63 -9.70 16.78
CA CYS A 75 -6.08 -10.70 15.88
C CYS A 75 -5.91 -12.08 16.55
N LYS A 76 -5.60 -12.15 17.85
CA LYS A 76 -5.63 -13.42 18.61
C LYS A 76 -7.03 -14.02 18.70
N ARG A 77 -8.08 -13.18 18.77
CA ARG A 77 -9.48 -13.63 18.68
C ARG A 77 -9.78 -14.25 17.31
N ASP A 78 -9.24 -13.69 16.23
CA ASP A 78 -9.56 -14.10 14.85
C ASP A 78 -8.72 -15.27 14.33
N ILE A 79 -7.46 -15.42 14.77
CA ILE A 79 -6.55 -16.49 14.33
C ILE A 79 -7.17 -17.90 14.41
N PRO A 80 -7.90 -18.29 15.49
CA PRO A 80 -8.57 -19.59 15.53
C PRO A 80 -9.58 -19.82 14.39
N TYR A 81 -10.21 -18.76 13.87
CA TYR A 81 -11.12 -18.84 12.72
C TYR A 81 -10.36 -18.90 11.40
N LEU A 82 -9.25 -18.17 11.27
CA LEU A 82 -8.35 -18.30 10.13
C LEU A 82 -7.78 -19.73 10.03
N GLN A 83 -7.37 -20.33 11.15
CA GLN A 83 -6.92 -21.71 11.21
C GLN A 83 -8.04 -22.70 10.86
N GLN A 84 -9.27 -22.44 11.30
CA GLN A 84 -10.44 -23.25 10.89
C GLN A 84 -10.68 -23.23 9.38
N LEU A 85 -10.47 -22.09 8.71
CA LEU A 85 -10.51 -21.99 7.25
C LEU A 85 -9.31 -22.68 6.57
N THR A 86 -8.30 -23.09 7.34
CA THR A 86 -7.04 -23.66 6.86
C THR A 86 -6.23 -22.71 5.98
N VAL A 87 -6.44 -21.39 6.09
CA VAL A 87 -5.70 -20.41 5.29
C VAL A 87 -4.25 -20.32 5.75
N ASN A 88 -3.33 -20.08 4.81
CA ASN A 88 -1.92 -19.87 5.08
C ASN A 88 -1.47 -18.42 4.81
N THR A 89 -2.35 -17.57 4.28
CA THR A 89 -2.01 -16.19 3.90
C THR A 89 -3.18 -15.26 4.16
N ILE A 90 -2.91 -14.07 4.70
CA ILE A 90 -3.87 -12.96 4.73
C ILE A 90 -3.38 -11.80 3.88
N ARG A 91 -4.30 -11.03 3.29
CA ARG A 91 -3.99 -9.71 2.71
C ARG A 91 -4.55 -8.61 3.59
N VAL A 92 -3.70 -7.66 3.94
CA VAL A 92 -4.04 -6.49 4.75
C VAL A 92 -3.79 -5.24 3.90
N TYR A 93 -4.81 -4.41 3.74
CA TYR A 93 -4.83 -3.33 2.76
C TYR A 93 -4.28 -2.02 3.31
N SER A 94 -4.26 -1.87 4.64
CA SER A 94 -3.79 -0.65 5.28
C SER A 94 -3.21 -0.95 6.66
N VAL A 95 -1.95 -0.58 6.86
CA VAL A 95 -1.24 -0.70 8.14
C VAL A 95 -0.66 0.65 8.54
N ASN A 96 -0.70 0.96 9.83
CA ASN A 96 -0.11 2.17 10.38
C ASN A 96 1.31 1.86 10.89
N ALA A 97 2.31 2.21 10.10
CA ALA A 97 3.73 2.02 10.43
C ALA A 97 4.20 2.68 11.74
N SER A 98 3.41 3.59 12.34
CA SER A 98 3.75 4.20 13.63
C SER A 98 3.35 3.35 14.85
N LEU A 99 2.59 2.26 14.65
CA LEU A 99 2.14 1.37 15.72
C LEU A 99 3.04 0.14 15.86
N ASN A 100 2.85 -0.62 16.94
CA ASN A 100 3.56 -1.88 17.17
C ASN A 100 2.72 -3.06 16.66
N HIS A 101 3.34 -3.93 15.87
CA HIS A 101 2.70 -5.13 15.28
C HIS A 101 3.29 -6.45 15.80
N ASP A 102 4.20 -6.41 16.77
CA ASP A 102 5.04 -7.54 17.18
C ASP A 102 4.22 -8.74 17.65
N GLU A 103 3.28 -8.51 18.57
CA GLU A 103 2.46 -9.59 19.12
C GLU A 103 1.56 -10.23 18.06
N CYS A 104 0.97 -9.42 17.18
CA CYS A 104 0.06 -9.94 16.18
C CYS A 104 0.79 -10.71 15.08
N MET A 105 1.89 -10.15 14.58
CA MET A 105 2.72 -10.80 13.57
C MET A 105 3.34 -12.09 14.10
N ALA A 106 3.76 -12.13 15.37
CA ALA A 106 4.23 -13.36 16.02
C ALA A 106 3.13 -14.41 16.18
N ALA A 107 1.89 -13.99 16.49
CA ALA A 107 0.76 -14.91 16.60
C ALA A 107 0.37 -15.51 15.23
N LEU A 108 0.40 -14.70 14.17
CA LEU A 108 0.18 -15.16 12.79
C LEU A 108 1.30 -16.12 12.33
N ASP A 109 2.56 -15.79 12.64
CA ASP A 109 3.71 -16.64 12.35
C ASP A 109 3.58 -18.01 13.04
N ALA A 110 3.27 -18.02 14.34
CA ALA A 110 3.02 -19.24 15.10
C ALA A 110 1.81 -20.05 14.58
N ALA A 111 0.86 -19.39 13.91
CA ALA A 111 -0.30 -20.03 13.30
C ALA A 111 -0.06 -20.55 11.87
N GLY A 112 1.13 -20.32 11.29
CA GLY A 112 1.40 -20.73 9.90
C GLY A 112 0.89 -19.75 8.84
N ILE A 113 0.64 -18.49 9.21
CA ILE A 113 -0.02 -17.50 8.35
C ILE A 113 0.97 -16.41 7.91
N TYR A 114 1.16 -16.30 6.60
CA TYR A 114 1.87 -15.21 5.95
C TYR A 114 0.99 -13.99 5.74
N THR A 115 1.59 -12.82 5.56
CA THR A 115 0.91 -11.58 5.22
C THR A 115 1.35 -11.06 3.84
N ILE A 116 0.37 -10.58 3.09
CA ILE A 116 0.56 -9.65 1.98
C ILE A 116 0.14 -8.28 2.49
N ILE A 117 1.05 -7.31 2.48
CA ILE A 117 0.83 -5.98 3.04
C ILE A 117 0.82 -4.96 1.91
N ASP A 118 -0.32 -4.30 1.70
CA ASP A 118 -0.38 -3.17 0.78
C ASP A 118 0.34 -1.96 1.44
N LEU A 119 1.24 -1.33 0.68
CA LEU A 119 2.04 -0.18 1.12
C LEU A 119 1.27 1.13 0.97
N SER A 120 0.26 1.15 0.10
CA SER A 120 -0.61 2.29 -0.09
C SER A 120 -1.57 2.46 1.09
N LEU A 121 -1.90 3.70 1.41
CA LEU A 121 -2.97 4.05 2.34
C LEU A 121 -4.09 4.81 1.63
N PRO A 122 -5.33 4.73 2.13
CA PRO A 122 -6.42 5.59 1.68
C PRO A 122 -6.08 7.08 1.79
N VAL A 123 -6.92 7.91 1.18
CA VAL A 123 -6.81 9.38 1.17
C VAL A 123 -5.60 9.89 0.39
N ASN A 124 -4.41 9.91 0.98
CA ASN A 124 -3.23 10.59 0.41
C ASN A 124 -1.96 9.72 0.35
N GLY A 125 -2.09 8.41 0.64
CA GLY A 125 -0.98 7.46 0.65
C GLY A 125 -0.96 6.52 -0.55
N SER A 126 -1.58 6.90 -1.68
CA SER A 126 -1.71 6.05 -2.87
C SER A 126 -1.42 6.81 -4.16
N LEU A 127 -1.20 6.07 -5.24
CA LEU A 127 -1.19 6.63 -6.58
C LEU A 127 -2.61 7.08 -6.95
N ASP A 128 -2.79 8.37 -7.20
CA ASP A 128 -4.05 8.91 -7.71
C ASP A 128 -4.22 8.52 -9.18
N ARG A 129 -5.25 7.72 -9.47
CA ARG A 129 -5.55 7.27 -10.84
C ARG A 129 -5.85 8.42 -11.81
N SER A 130 -6.36 9.54 -11.31
CA SER A 130 -6.73 10.72 -12.10
C SER A 130 -5.54 11.65 -12.39
N SER A 131 -4.53 11.62 -11.53
CA SER A 131 -3.32 12.44 -11.64
C SER A 131 -2.10 11.66 -11.11
N PRO A 132 -1.68 10.58 -11.79
CA PRO A 132 -0.69 9.66 -11.25
C PRO A 132 0.68 10.32 -11.15
N ALA A 133 1.31 10.15 -9.99
CA ALA A 133 2.66 10.64 -9.73
C ALA A 133 3.39 9.73 -8.74
N TRP A 134 4.66 9.44 -8.99
CA TRP A 134 5.53 8.75 -8.05
C TRP A 134 6.45 9.78 -7.39
N THR A 135 6.24 10.01 -6.09
CA THR A 135 6.81 11.17 -5.39
C THR A 135 7.52 10.76 -4.10
N THR A 136 8.35 11.66 -3.57
CA THR A 136 9.13 11.42 -2.34
C THR A 136 8.24 11.04 -1.16
N ASN A 137 7.09 11.67 -0.95
CA ASN A 137 6.18 11.32 0.15
C ASN A 137 5.57 9.91 0.03
N LEU A 138 5.31 9.42 -1.20
CA LEU A 138 4.81 8.06 -1.41
C LEU A 138 5.93 7.03 -1.21
N LEU A 139 7.12 7.31 -1.74
CA LEU A 139 8.30 6.47 -1.54
C LEU A 139 8.67 6.39 -0.05
N ASP A 140 8.67 7.52 0.67
CA ASP A 140 8.95 7.59 2.11
C ASP A 140 7.90 6.81 2.91
N LEU A 141 6.61 6.90 2.55
CA LEU A 141 5.55 6.09 3.14
C LEU A 141 5.82 4.59 2.96
N TYR A 142 6.17 4.17 1.74
CA TYR A 142 6.40 2.77 1.41
C TYR A 142 7.61 2.22 2.17
N ILE A 143 8.71 2.97 2.17
CA ILE A 143 9.93 2.62 2.91
C ILE A 143 9.67 2.55 4.41
N GLY A 144 8.94 3.52 4.99
CA GLY A 144 8.61 3.54 6.40
C GLY A 144 7.86 2.28 6.84
N THR A 145 6.86 1.87 6.04
CA THR A 145 6.13 0.61 6.28
C THR A 145 7.05 -0.60 6.13
N ILE A 146 7.89 -0.66 5.09
CA ILE A 146 8.85 -1.77 4.90
C ILE A 146 9.81 -1.88 6.08
N ASP A 147 10.36 -0.78 6.58
CA ASP A 147 11.31 -0.81 7.70
C ASP A 147 10.69 -1.40 8.96
N VAL A 148 9.43 -1.09 9.25
CA VAL A 148 8.68 -1.64 10.39
C VAL A 148 8.44 -3.14 10.23
N PHE A 149 8.03 -3.57 9.03
CA PHE A 149 7.60 -4.95 8.80
C PHE A 149 8.73 -5.90 8.36
N SER A 150 9.89 -5.39 7.94
CA SER A 150 11.02 -6.18 7.42
C SER A 150 11.62 -7.16 8.44
N LYS A 151 11.36 -6.96 9.73
CA LYS A 151 11.78 -7.85 10.81
C LYS A 151 10.92 -9.11 10.96
N TYR A 152 9.73 -9.17 10.34
CA TYR A 152 8.82 -10.30 10.44
C TYR A 152 9.05 -11.29 9.28
N ASN A 153 9.28 -12.56 9.59
CA ASN A 153 9.58 -13.59 8.58
C ASN A 153 8.35 -13.99 7.75
N ASN A 154 7.16 -13.80 8.29
CA ASN A 154 5.91 -14.14 7.66
C ASN A 154 5.36 -13.04 6.73
N VAL A 155 6.13 -12.01 6.38
CA VAL A 155 5.76 -11.10 5.28
C VAL A 155 6.13 -11.76 3.95
N LEU A 156 5.11 -12.23 3.22
CA LEU A 156 5.27 -12.85 1.91
C LEU A 156 5.54 -11.81 0.82
N ALA A 157 4.73 -10.75 0.80
CA ALA A 157 4.78 -9.74 -0.25
C ALA A 157 4.34 -8.36 0.24
N TYR A 158 4.83 -7.33 -0.45
CA TYR A 158 4.35 -5.96 -0.36
C TYR A 158 3.66 -5.57 -1.67
N ASN A 159 2.41 -5.11 -1.58
CA ASN A 159 1.69 -4.58 -2.73
C ASN A 159 1.92 -3.07 -2.86
N ILE A 160 2.40 -2.64 -4.02
CA ILE A 160 2.69 -1.22 -4.33
C ILE A 160 1.48 -0.46 -4.90
N GLY A 161 0.32 -1.11 -4.98
CA GLY A 161 -0.90 -0.48 -5.48
C GLY A 161 -2.01 -1.50 -5.69
N ASN A 162 -3.24 -0.99 -5.63
CA ASN A 162 -4.47 -1.76 -5.81
C ASN A 162 -5.42 -0.97 -6.73
N GLU A 163 -5.78 -1.55 -7.88
CA GLU A 163 -6.78 -1.00 -8.81
C GLU A 163 -6.56 0.48 -9.17
N VAL A 164 -5.29 0.85 -9.40
CA VAL A 164 -4.95 2.20 -9.88
C VAL A 164 -5.42 2.35 -11.32
N VAL A 165 -5.19 1.34 -12.15
CA VAL A 165 -5.74 1.26 -13.51
C VAL A 165 -7.07 0.51 -13.45
N THR A 166 -8.12 1.15 -13.97
CA THR A 166 -9.50 0.62 -14.03
C THR A 166 -10.13 0.74 -15.41
N GLU A 167 -9.51 1.51 -16.31
CA GLU A 167 -9.99 1.75 -17.66
C GLU A 167 -8.83 2.09 -18.61
N THR A 168 -9.08 2.02 -19.93
CA THR A 168 -8.04 2.24 -20.94
C THR A 168 -7.38 3.62 -20.85
N ASN A 169 -8.16 4.68 -20.61
CA ASN A 169 -7.67 6.07 -20.49
C ASN A 169 -6.72 6.28 -19.29
N ASN A 170 -6.83 5.51 -18.21
CA ASN A 170 -5.97 5.63 -17.03
C ASN A 170 -4.77 4.65 -17.04
N THR A 171 -4.56 3.90 -18.14
CA THR A 171 -3.33 3.12 -18.36
C THR A 171 -2.06 3.98 -18.35
N VAL A 172 -2.18 5.29 -18.50
CA VAL A 172 -1.09 6.27 -18.31
C VAL A 172 -0.49 6.26 -16.90
N ALA A 173 -1.15 5.62 -15.92
CA ALA A 173 -0.61 5.40 -14.58
C ALA A 173 0.46 4.28 -14.53
N ALA A 174 0.47 3.36 -15.51
CA ALA A 174 1.34 2.18 -15.50
C ALA A 174 2.84 2.47 -15.36
N PRO A 175 3.43 3.53 -15.96
CA PRO A 175 4.83 3.87 -15.75
C PRO A 175 5.15 4.23 -14.28
N PHE A 176 4.21 4.88 -13.58
CA PHE A 176 4.38 5.22 -12.17
C PHE A 176 4.28 3.98 -11.27
N ILE A 177 3.35 3.06 -11.58
CA ILE A 177 3.24 1.76 -10.90
C ILE A 177 4.54 0.97 -11.09
N LYS A 178 5.05 0.87 -12.31
CA LYS A 178 6.28 0.15 -12.61
C LYS A 178 7.51 0.78 -11.94
N ALA A 179 7.58 2.12 -11.86
CA ALA A 179 8.63 2.80 -11.11
C ALA A 179 8.55 2.55 -9.59
N ALA A 180 7.34 2.51 -9.02
CA ALA A 180 7.14 2.14 -7.62
C ALA A 180 7.63 0.70 -7.36
N ALA A 181 7.40 -0.23 -8.29
CA ALA A 181 7.90 -1.60 -8.18
C ALA A 181 9.43 -1.63 -8.20
N ARG A 182 10.06 -0.97 -9.19
CA ARG A 182 11.52 -0.83 -9.32
C ARG A 182 12.17 -0.31 -8.04
N ASP A 183 11.66 0.82 -7.53
CA ASP A 183 12.27 1.50 -6.39
C ASP A 183 12.05 0.70 -5.08
N THR A 184 10.87 0.08 -4.92
CA THR A 184 10.58 -0.80 -3.78
C THR A 184 11.46 -2.04 -3.78
N LYS A 185 11.63 -2.70 -4.94
CA LYS A 185 12.53 -3.86 -5.09
C LYS A 185 13.98 -3.50 -4.79
N ALA A 186 14.45 -2.35 -5.31
CA ALA A 186 15.79 -1.86 -5.03
C ALA A 186 16.00 -1.65 -3.51
N TYR A 187 15.01 -1.07 -2.82
CA TYR A 187 15.06 -0.88 -1.37
C TYR A 187 15.09 -2.21 -0.61
N LEU A 188 14.19 -3.15 -0.91
CA LEU A 188 14.15 -4.48 -0.28
C LEU A 188 15.46 -5.26 -0.48
N LYS A 189 16.05 -5.18 -1.68
CA LYS A 189 17.35 -5.79 -1.98
C LYS A 189 18.47 -5.18 -1.13
N SER A 190 18.45 -3.86 -0.89
CA SER A 190 19.42 -3.19 0.00
C SER A 190 19.35 -3.70 1.45
N LYS A 191 18.18 -4.21 1.86
CA LYS A 191 17.92 -4.80 3.18
C LYS A 191 18.11 -6.32 3.21
N SER A 192 18.53 -6.95 2.10
CA SER A 192 18.57 -8.41 1.95
C SER A 192 17.21 -9.08 2.25
N SER A 193 16.11 -8.37 1.99
CA SER A 193 14.76 -8.92 2.13
C SER A 193 14.42 -9.81 0.94
N SER A 194 13.65 -10.86 1.20
CA SER A 194 13.12 -11.78 0.19
C SER A 194 11.62 -11.60 -0.03
N ALA A 195 11.00 -10.59 0.61
CA ALA A 195 9.60 -10.27 0.38
C ALA A 195 9.39 -9.88 -1.09
N LEU A 196 8.32 -10.39 -1.69
CA LEU A 196 7.99 -10.14 -3.09
C LEU A 196 7.35 -8.76 -3.25
N VAL A 197 7.56 -8.11 -4.39
CA VAL A 197 6.84 -6.87 -4.74
C VAL A 197 5.73 -7.17 -5.72
N GLY A 198 4.49 -6.80 -5.37
CA GLY A 198 3.32 -7.05 -6.18
C GLY A 198 2.44 -5.83 -6.45
N TYR A 199 1.47 -6.03 -7.34
CA TYR A 199 0.40 -5.08 -7.66
C TYR A 199 -0.89 -5.87 -7.84
N ALA A 200 -1.99 -5.37 -7.27
CA ALA A 200 -3.31 -5.96 -7.42
C ALA A 200 -4.11 -5.18 -8.47
N SER A 201 -4.44 -5.83 -9.58
CA SER A 201 -5.24 -5.26 -10.67
C SER A 201 -6.70 -5.65 -10.55
N THR A 202 -7.60 -4.78 -11.01
CA THR A 202 -8.98 -5.19 -11.33
C THR A 202 -9.03 -5.96 -12.66
N ASP A 203 -10.13 -6.66 -12.90
CA ASP A 203 -10.34 -7.52 -14.06
C ASP A 203 -11.16 -6.84 -15.16
N GLY A 204 -10.54 -5.84 -15.82
CA GLY A 204 -11.16 -5.14 -16.93
C GLY A 204 -10.91 -5.76 -18.31
N SER A 205 -11.73 -5.35 -19.27
CA SER A 205 -11.61 -5.78 -20.68
C SER A 205 -10.76 -4.80 -21.48
N GLY A 206 -9.93 -5.31 -22.41
CA GLY A 206 -9.14 -4.52 -23.35
C GLY A 206 -7.81 -3.98 -22.82
N TRP A 207 -7.70 -3.69 -21.52
CA TRP A 207 -6.50 -3.09 -20.93
C TRP A 207 -5.78 -3.98 -19.90
N ARG A 208 -6.44 -5.00 -19.33
CA ARG A 208 -5.86 -5.87 -18.29
C ARG A 208 -4.63 -6.63 -18.76
N ASP A 209 -4.72 -7.31 -19.90
CA ASP A 209 -3.60 -8.14 -20.40
C ASP A 209 -2.41 -7.26 -20.82
N PRO A 210 -2.59 -6.14 -21.55
CA PRO A 210 -1.51 -5.18 -21.77
C PRO A 210 -0.88 -4.66 -20.49
N LEU A 211 -1.68 -4.32 -19.47
CA LEU A 211 -1.17 -3.85 -18.17
C LEU A 211 -0.35 -4.93 -17.47
N ALA A 212 -0.87 -6.15 -17.36
CA ALA A 212 -0.17 -7.26 -16.72
C ALA A 212 1.18 -7.52 -17.38
N ASN A 213 1.21 -7.56 -18.72
CA ASN A 213 2.44 -7.74 -19.49
C ASN A 213 3.40 -6.56 -19.33
N TYR A 214 2.90 -5.33 -19.30
CA TYR A 214 3.70 -4.13 -19.09
C TYR A 214 4.40 -4.12 -17.72
N LEU A 215 3.71 -4.56 -16.68
CA LEU A 215 4.26 -4.65 -15.32
C LEU A 215 5.24 -5.83 -15.14
N ALA A 216 5.40 -6.69 -16.16
CA ALA A 216 6.25 -7.88 -16.14
C ALA A 216 7.20 -7.98 -17.35
N CYS A 217 7.49 -6.86 -18.03
CA CYS A 217 8.38 -6.81 -19.19
C CYS A 217 9.75 -6.16 -18.88
N ASP A 218 10.67 -6.32 -19.83
CA ASP A 218 12.07 -5.91 -19.89
C ASP A 218 13.00 -6.72 -18.98
N GLN A 219 12.98 -6.46 -17.68
CA GLN A 219 13.95 -7.04 -16.76
C GLN A 219 13.38 -7.21 -15.35
N ASP A 220 14.02 -8.10 -14.58
CA ASP A 220 13.60 -8.42 -13.21
C ASP A 220 13.57 -7.19 -12.30
N SER A 221 14.55 -6.29 -12.39
CA SER A 221 14.65 -5.13 -11.50
C SER A 221 13.46 -4.17 -11.59
N ASP A 222 12.78 -4.16 -12.74
CA ASP A 222 11.70 -3.22 -13.04
C ASP A 222 10.34 -3.92 -13.16
N SER A 223 10.35 -5.26 -13.17
CA SER A 223 9.15 -6.09 -13.20
C SER A 223 8.66 -6.43 -11.79
N LEU A 224 7.36 -6.65 -11.66
CA LEU A 224 6.77 -7.24 -10.47
C LEU A 224 7.38 -8.61 -10.18
N ASP A 225 7.37 -9.01 -8.91
CA ASP A 225 7.64 -10.40 -8.52
C ASP A 225 6.36 -11.24 -8.55
N ILE A 226 5.23 -10.63 -8.19
CA ILE A 226 3.93 -11.29 -8.13
C ILE A 226 2.81 -10.36 -8.60
N TYR A 227 1.94 -10.84 -9.49
CA TYR A 227 0.78 -10.12 -9.99
C TYR A 227 -0.51 -10.62 -9.35
N GLY A 228 -1.25 -9.71 -8.72
CA GLY A 228 -2.57 -9.99 -8.18
C GLY A 228 -3.66 -9.61 -9.17
N LEU A 229 -4.66 -10.48 -9.35
CA LEU A 229 -5.89 -10.16 -10.07
C LEU A 229 -7.10 -10.26 -9.12
N ASN A 230 -7.81 -9.16 -8.91
CA ASN A 230 -9.11 -9.17 -8.25
C ASN A 230 -10.13 -9.75 -9.24
N ASN A 231 -10.44 -11.04 -9.12
CA ASN A 231 -11.24 -11.78 -10.11
C ASN A 231 -12.56 -12.29 -9.54
N TYR A 232 -13.65 -11.67 -9.99
CA TYR A 232 -15.01 -11.98 -9.56
C TYR A 232 -15.87 -12.64 -10.67
N ARG A 233 -15.25 -13.20 -11.73
CA ARG A 233 -15.98 -13.78 -12.87
C ARG A 233 -16.83 -14.99 -12.52
N TRP A 234 -16.41 -15.77 -11.51
CA TRP A 234 -17.09 -17.00 -11.12
C TRP A 234 -18.13 -16.71 -10.04
N CYS A 235 -19.41 -16.88 -10.37
CA CYS A 235 -20.52 -16.70 -9.44
C CYS A 235 -21.35 -18.00 -9.33
N GLY A 236 -21.82 -18.32 -8.13
CA GLY A 236 -22.68 -19.48 -7.90
C GLY A 236 -22.05 -20.80 -8.36
N ALA A 237 -22.82 -21.62 -9.08
CA ALA A 237 -22.37 -22.90 -9.65
C ALA A 237 -21.71 -22.72 -11.03
N GLY A 238 -20.79 -21.74 -11.15
CA GLY A 238 -20.03 -21.48 -12.38
C GLY A 238 -19.16 -22.65 -12.84
N SER A 239 -18.52 -22.50 -14.00
CA SER A 239 -17.55 -23.46 -14.53
C SER A 239 -16.26 -22.79 -14.98
N PHE A 240 -15.20 -23.59 -15.15
CA PHE A 240 -13.92 -23.11 -15.67
C PHE A 240 -14.09 -22.46 -17.05
N GLU A 241 -14.81 -23.12 -17.96
CA GLU A 241 -15.01 -22.65 -19.33
C GLU A 241 -15.67 -21.27 -19.36
N GLY A 242 -16.70 -21.06 -18.55
CA GLY A 242 -17.45 -19.80 -18.52
C GLY A 242 -16.74 -18.69 -17.75
N SER A 243 -15.93 -19.02 -16.75
CA SER A 243 -15.43 -18.02 -15.80
C SER A 243 -13.93 -17.71 -15.98
N TYR A 244 -13.10 -18.74 -16.14
CA TYR A 244 -11.64 -18.61 -16.00
C TYR A 244 -10.83 -19.00 -17.24
N SER A 245 -11.40 -19.74 -18.20
CA SER A 245 -10.69 -20.21 -19.40
C SER A 245 -9.94 -19.11 -20.16
N SER A 246 -10.60 -17.96 -20.39
CA SER A 246 -9.99 -16.82 -21.08
C SER A 246 -8.85 -16.19 -20.28
N VAL A 247 -8.99 -16.07 -18.96
CA VAL A 247 -7.94 -15.48 -18.10
C VAL A 247 -6.78 -16.45 -17.95
N GLN A 248 -7.05 -17.75 -17.85
CA GLN A 248 -6.03 -18.79 -17.87
C GLN A 248 -5.18 -18.68 -19.14
N GLN A 249 -5.84 -18.62 -20.31
CA GLN A 249 -5.18 -18.52 -21.61
C GLN A 249 -4.30 -17.27 -21.71
N SER A 250 -4.81 -16.10 -21.29
CA SER A 250 -4.05 -14.85 -21.33
C SER A 250 -2.75 -14.89 -20.50
N PHE A 251 -2.69 -15.71 -19.46
CA PHE A 251 -1.55 -15.80 -18.54
C PHE A 251 -0.68 -17.06 -18.73
N GLU A 252 -0.95 -17.91 -19.74
CA GLU A 252 -0.19 -19.14 -20.01
C GLU A 252 1.31 -18.91 -20.20
N ASN A 253 1.72 -17.74 -20.67
CA ASN A 253 3.13 -17.39 -20.90
C ASN A 253 3.63 -16.28 -19.95
N TYR A 254 2.87 -15.96 -18.89
CA TYR A 254 3.22 -14.88 -17.98
C TYR A 254 4.53 -15.14 -17.22
N PRO A 255 5.49 -14.21 -17.17
CA PRO A 255 6.84 -14.53 -16.70
C PRO A 255 7.00 -14.45 -15.18
N VAL A 256 6.07 -13.83 -14.46
CA VAL A 256 6.14 -13.63 -13.00
C VAL A 256 5.04 -14.43 -12.30
N ALA A 257 5.13 -14.59 -10.97
CA ALA A 257 4.08 -15.31 -10.25
C ALA A 257 2.75 -14.56 -10.37
N ALA A 258 1.64 -15.28 -10.46
CA ALA A 258 0.31 -14.68 -10.50
C ALA A 258 -0.63 -15.37 -9.52
N TYR A 259 -1.57 -14.64 -8.95
CA TYR A 259 -2.58 -15.15 -8.02
C TYR A 259 -3.85 -14.34 -8.13
N PHE A 260 -4.98 -14.89 -7.64
CA PHE A 260 -6.18 -14.09 -7.46
C PHE A 260 -6.06 -13.33 -6.15
N SER A 261 -5.77 -12.03 -6.24
CA SER A 261 -5.65 -11.17 -5.06
C SER A 261 -6.97 -11.01 -4.31
N GLU A 262 -8.08 -11.22 -5.01
CA GLU A 262 -9.42 -11.37 -4.47
C GLU A 262 -10.24 -12.34 -5.36
N TYR A 263 -11.09 -13.16 -4.75
CA TYR A 263 -12.17 -13.90 -5.42
C TYR A 263 -13.37 -14.09 -4.47
N GLY A 264 -14.52 -14.47 -5.03
CA GLY A 264 -15.73 -14.80 -4.26
C GLY A 264 -16.93 -13.93 -4.62
N CYS A 265 -17.39 -14.00 -5.86
CA CYS A 265 -18.53 -13.22 -6.37
C CYS A 265 -19.79 -13.39 -5.53
N VAL A 266 -20.42 -12.29 -5.13
CA VAL A 266 -21.66 -12.29 -4.32
C VAL A 266 -22.95 -12.21 -5.14
N SER A 267 -22.87 -12.00 -6.46
CA SER A 267 -24.03 -11.72 -7.32
C SER A 267 -24.99 -12.91 -7.50
N GLN A 268 -24.57 -14.12 -7.16
CA GLN A 268 -25.42 -15.32 -7.17
C GLN A 268 -25.30 -16.08 -5.84
N PRO A 269 -26.03 -15.64 -4.79
CA PRO A 269 -26.00 -16.30 -3.50
C PRO A 269 -26.78 -17.64 -3.51
N PRO A 270 -26.43 -18.60 -2.63
CA PRO A 270 -25.28 -18.56 -1.72
C PRO A 270 -23.95 -18.73 -2.48
N ARG A 271 -22.86 -18.12 -1.98
CA ARG A 271 -21.52 -18.40 -2.52
C ARG A 271 -21.14 -19.85 -2.22
N LEU A 272 -20.94 -20.62 -3.28
CA LEU A 272 -20.63 -22.05 -3.18
C LEU A 272 -19.11 -22.32 -3.07
N TRP A 273 -18.29 -21.33 -3.40
CA TRP A 273 -16.83 -21.39 -3.38
C TRP A 273 -16.23 -22.47 -4.31
N THR A 274 -16.98 -22.93 -5.31
CA THR A 274 -16.51 -23.93 -6.27
C THR A 274 -15.35 -23.41 -7.14
N GLU A 275 -15.22 -22.10 -7.27
CA GLU A 275 -14.07 -21.42 -7.86
C GLU A 275 -12.76 -21.71 -7.15
N ALA A 276 -12.77 -21.90 -5.82
CA ALA A 276 -11.57 -22.24 -5.09
C ALA A 276 -11.09 -23.64 -5.50
N THR A 277 -11.99 -24.62 -5.61
CA THR A 277 -11.63 -25.96 -6.13
C THR A 277 -11.00 -25.87 -7.53
N ALA A 278 -11.53 -25.03 -8.42
CA ALA A 278 -10.97 -24.82 -9.74
C ALA A 278 -9.58 -24.16 -9.69
N LEU A 279 -9.40 -23.13 -8.86
CA LEU A 279 -8.16 -22.36 -8.72
C LEU A 279 -6.97 -23.21 -8.29
N PHE A 280 -7.18 -24.21 -7.44
CA PHE A 280 -6.12 -25.12 -6.98
C PHE A 280 -6.07 -26.44 -7.77
N SER A 281 -6.81 -26.57 -8.86
CA SER A 281 -6.80 -27.75 -9.73
C SER A 281 -5.59 -27.79 -10.67
N SER A 282 -5.31 -28.95 -11.26
CA SER A 282 -4.28 -29.12 -12.30
C SER A 282 -4.53 -28.27 -13.56
N GLN A 283 -5.75 -27.76 -13.76
CA GLN A 283 -6.08 -26.90 -14.89
C GLN A 283 -5.59 -25.46 -14.69
N MET A 284 -5.55 -24.97 -13.44
CA MET A 284 -5.21 -23.57 -13.14
C MET A 284 -3.83 -23.40 -12.52
N THR A 285 -3.39 -24.35 -11.69
CA THR A 285 -2.08 -24.32 -10.99
C THR A 285 -0.82 -24.22 -11.86
N PRO A 286 -0.84 -24.56 -13.17
CA PRO A 286 0.29 -24.23 -14.07
C PRO A 286 0.53 -22.73 -14.28
N VAL A 287 -0.47 -21.88 -14.01
CA VAL A 287 -0.42 -20.43 -14.19
C VAL A 287 -0.57 -19.71 -12.85
N TRP A 288 -1.56 -20.09 -12.05
CA TRP A 288 -1.91 -19.39 -10.81
C TRP A 288 -1.30 -20.05 -9.59
N SER A 289 -0.72 -19.25 -8.70
CA SER A 289 -0.19 -19.66 -7.40
C SER A 289 -1.23 -19.48 -6.28
N GLY A 290 -2.51 -19.74 -6.58
CA GLY A 290 -3.63 -19.67 -5.64
C GLY A 290 -4.35 -18.31 -5.62
N GLY A 291 -4.94 -17.96 -4.47
CA GLY A 291 -5.66 -16.71 -4.29
C GLY A 291 -6.21 -16.48 -2.88
N LEU A 292 -6.91 -15.35 -2.70
CA LEU A 292 -7.53 -14.97 -1.43
C LEU A 292 -9.04 -14.75 -1.58
N ALA A 293 -9.82 -15.42 -0.72
CA ALA A 293 -11.24 -15.18 -0.62
C ALA A 293 -11.52 -13.77 -0.07
N PHE A 294 -12.53 -13.08 -0.61
CA PHE A 294 -12.94 -11.75 -0.14
C PHE A 294 -14.34 -11.83 0.51
N SER A 295 -14.53 -11.54 1.80
CA SER A 295 -13.57 -11.13 2.83
C SER A 295 -13.91 -11.70 4.22
N TYR A 296 -12.96 -11.67 5.16
CA TYR A 296 -13.19 -12.10 6.54
C TYR A 296 -14.21 -11.20 7.23
N PHE A 297 -13.89 -9.92 7.40
CA PHE A 297 -14.76 -8.91 8.00
C PHE A 297 -15.87 -8.45 7.05
N PRO A 298 -16.99 -7.91 7.59
CA PRO A 298 -18.00 -7.20 6.81
C PRO A 298 -17.37 -6.16 5.88
N ALA A 299 -17.73 -6.21 4.61
CA ALA A 299 -17.30 -5.27 3.58
C ALA A 299 -18.52 -4.81 2.77
N VAL A 300 -18.38 -3.64 2.12
CA VAL A 300 -19.41 -3.07 1.24
C VAL A 300 -19.82 -4.11 0.20
N GLY A 301 -21.13 -4.28 -0.03
CA GLY A 301 -21.64 -5.25 -0.99
C GLY A 301 -21.91 -6.66 -0.43
N GLY A 302 -21.70 -6.90 0.88
CA GLY A 302 -22.10 -8.14 1.54
C GLY A 302 -21.09 -9.28 1.42
N TYR A 303 -19.79 -8.96 1.29
CA TYR A 303 -18.72 -9.95 1.13
C TYR A 303 -18.23 -10.58 2.44
N GLY A 304 -18.49 -9.97 3.60
CA GLY A 304 -17.95 -10.42 4.87
C GLY A 304 -18.54 -11.73 5.37
N MET A 305 -17.69 -12.58 5.94
CA MET A 305 -18.07 -13.92 6.39
C MET A 305 -18.29 -14.04 7.89
N ILE A 306 -17.87 -13.05 8.69
CA ILE A 306 -18.11 -13.00 10.13
C ILE A 306 -18.82 -11.72 10.55
N THR A 307 -19.44 -11.74 11.72
CA THR A 307 -19.88 -10.55 12.45
C THR A 307 -19.27 -10.53 13.84
N LEU A 308 -19.03 -9.31 14.34
CA LEU A 308 -18.47 -9.09 15.67
C LEU A 308 -19.57 -8.62 16.62
N SER A 309 -19.54 -9.09 17.86
CA SER A 309 -20.37 -8.53 18.93
C SER A 309 -20.03 -7.06 19.18
N ALA A 310 -20.96 -6.32 19.78
CA ALA A 310 -20.79 -4.89 20.04
C ALA A 310 -19.56 -4.55 20.91
N ASP A 311 -19.10 -5.50 21.74
CA ASP A 311 -17.89 -5.37 22.57
C ASP A 311 -16.61 -5.90 21.90
N ASN A 312 -16.69 -6.29 20.63
CA ASN A 312 -15.60 -6.85 19.82
C ASN A 312 -15.01 -8.16 20.35
N LYS A 313 -15.69 -8.89 21.25
CA LYS A 313 -15.11 -10.11 21.87
C LYS A 313 -15.54 -11.41 21.23
N THR A 314 -16.72 -11.43 20.61
CA THR A 314 -17.33 -12.65 20.08
C THR A 314 -17.44 -12.55 18.57
N VAL A 315 -16.92 -13.57 17.87
CA VAL A 315 -17.05 -13.75 16.43
C VAL A 315 -18.22 -14.69 16.17
N THR A 316 -19.16 -14.29 15.32
CA THR A 316 -20.21 -15.16 14.77
C THR A 316 -19.92 -15.40 13.30
N THR A 317 -19.76 -16.67 12.93
CA THR A 317 -19.51 -17.08 11.53
C THR A 317 -20.82 -17.25 10.77
N SER A 318 -20.83 -16.85 9.50
CA SER A 318 -21.95 -17.09 8.58
C SER A 318 -21.95 -18.52 8.01
N ASP A 319 -23.06 -18.93 7.38
CA ASP A 319 -23.09 -20.17 6.58
C ASP A 319 -22.06 -20.15 5.43
N ASP A 320 -21.67 -18.95 5.01
CA ASP A 320 -20.71 -18.75 3.96
C ASP A 320 -19.28 -19.07 4.38
N PHE A 321 -18.93 -18.69 5.61
CA PHE A 321 -17.71 -19.13 6.27
C PHE A 321 -17.64 -20.66 6.30
N THR A 322 -18.72 -21.32 6.71
CA THR A 322 -18.80 -22.79 6.79
C THR A 322 -18.61 -23.45 5.42
N ARG A 323 -19.18 -22.88 4.35
CA ARG A 323 -18.97 -23.39 2.98
C ARG A 323 -17.53 -23.20 2.52
N LEU A 324 -16.95 -22.03 2.74
CA LEU A 324 -15.54 -21.79 2.40
C LEU A 324 -14.62 -22.74 3.16
N GLN A 325 -14.83 -22.90 4.47
CA GLN A 325 -14.10 -23.86 5.31
C GLN A 325 -14.12 -25.26 4.69
N ASN A 326 -15.31 -25.75 4.33
CA ASN A 326 -15.47 -27.08 3.75
C ASN A 326 -14.72 -27.21 2.42
N VAL A 327 -14.74 -26.19 1.56
CA VAL A 327 -13.99 -26.23 0.29
C VAL A 327 -12.49 -26.19 0.56
N LEU A 328 -11.99 -25.22 1.33
CA LEU A 328 -10.56 -25.02 1.54
C LEU A 328 -9.88 -26.18 2.29
N SER A 329 -10.60 -26.83 3.20
CA SER A 329 -10.11 -27.99 3.94
C SER A 329 -9.94 -29.24 3.07
N ASN A 330 -10.65 -29.31 1.94
CA ASN A 330 -10.60 -30.44 1.00
C ASN A 330 -9.62 -30.21 -0.18
N ILE A 331 -8.97 -29.05 -0.24
CA ILE A 331 -7.99 -28.76 -1.29
C ILE A 331 -6.74 -29.61 -1.08
N THR A 332 -6.31 -30.27 -2.15
CA THR A 332 -5.01 -30.94 -2.25
C THR A 332 -4.14 -30.18 -3.25
N PHE A 333 -2.90 -29.88 -2.86
CA PHE A 333 -2.01 -29.10 -3.71
C PHE A 333 -1.27 -29.97 -4.72
N VAL A 334 -1.20 -29.49 -5.96
CA VAL A 334 -0.41 -30.10 -7.03
C VAL A 334 1.05 -29.65 -6.88
N ASN A 335 1.96 -30.58 -6.63
CA ASN A 335 3.38 -30.27 -6.50
C ASN A 335 4.14 -30.39 -7.83
N GLU A 336 3.73 -29.63 -8.84
CA GLU A 336 4.34 -29.63 -10.17
C GLU A 336 4.36 -28.20 -10.77
N PRO A 337 5.48 -27.74 -11.35
CA PRO A 337 6.80 -28.36 -11.28
C PRO A 337 7.42 -28.17 -9.87
N THR A 338 8.25 -29.11 -9.43
CA THR A 338 9.13 -28.89 -8.25
C THR A 338 10.10 -27.73 -8.50
N GLN A 339 10.68 -27.14 -7.45
CA GLN A 339 11.62 -26.03 -7.60
C GLN A 339 12.81 -26.39 -8.50
N SER A 340 13.32 -27.61 -8.39
CA SER A 340 14.47 -28.09 -9.18
C SER A 340 14.18 -28.24 -10.69
N SER A 341 12.91 -28.39 -11.06
CA SER A 341 12.46 -28.45 -12.45
C SER A 341 11.88 -27.13 -12.97
N ALA A 342 11.75 -26.12 -12.11
CA ALA A 342 11.25 -24.81 -12.47
C ALA A 342 12.28 -24.04 -13.31
N SER A 343 11.80 -23.42 -14.40
CA SER A 343 12.64 -22.52 -15.20
C SER A 343 12.62 -21.10 -14.65
N PRO A 344 13.76 -20.37 -14.67
CA PRO A 344 13.77 -18.94 -14.38
C PRO A 344 12.87 -18.14 -15.33
N SER A 345 12.47 -16.94 -14.90
CA SER A 345 11.66 -16.05 -15.72
C SER A 345 12.42 -15.58 -16.95
N THR A 346 11.72 -15.55 -18.09
CA THR A 346 12.18 -14.88 -19.30
C THR A 346 11.27 -13.66 -19.53
N TYR A 347 11.82 -12.47 -19.39
CA TYR A 347 11.06 -11.23 -19.48
C TYR A 347 10.92 -10.80 -20.96
N PRO A 348 9.69 -10.64 -21.48
CA PRO A 348 9.48 -10.12 -22.83
C PRO A 348 9.82 -8.63 -22.89
N ALA A 349 10.08 -8.09 -24.08
CA ALA A 349 10.18 -6.64 -24.26
C ALA A 349 8.81 -5.98 -24.00
N CYS A 350 8.81 -4.77 -23.45
CA CYS A 350 7.55 -4.04 -23.26
C CYS A 350 6.85 -3.70 -24.58
N VAL A 351 5.53 -3.80 -24.57
CA VAL A 351 4.69 -3.36 -25.69
C VAL A 351 4.77 -1.84 -25.83
N ALA A 352 4.82 -1.37 -27.07
CA ALA A 352 4.70 0.06 -27.35
C ALA A 352 3.27 0.53 -27.06
N ALA A 353 3.13 1.81 -26.74
CA ALA A 353 1.81 2.43 -26.56
C ALA A 353 0.98 2.31 -27.85
N ASP A 354 -0.31 2.06 -27.70
CA ASP A 354 -1.30 2.04 -28.77
C ASP A 354 -2.63 2.67 -28.31
N ALA A 355 -3.70 2.52 -29.09
CA ALA A 355 -5.01 3.10 -28.78
C ALA A 355 -5.69 2.48 -27.54
N ASN A 356 -5.29 1.27 -27.13
CA ASN A 356 -5.89 0.50 -26.03
C ASN A 356 -4.98 0.43 -24.79
N PHE A 357 -3.71 0.81 -24.91
CA PHE A 357 -2.75 0.90 -23.83
C PHE A 357 -1.81 2.08 -24.04
N LEU A 358 -1.99 3.15 -23.25
CA LEU A 358 -1.40 4.46 -23.50
C LEU A 358 -0.03 4.66 -22.85
N ALA A 359 0.47 3.70 -22.08
CA ALA A 359 1.67 3.89 -21.27
C ALA A 359 2.95 3.97 -22.11
N SER A 360 3.78 4.99 -21.86
CA SER A 360 5.15 5.06 -22.34
C SER A 360 6.03 4.03 -21.66
N SER A 361 7.01 3.48 -22.37
CA SER A 361 8.06 2.64 -21.79
C SER A 361 9.10 3.43 -20.97
N THR A 362 9.10 4.76 -21.05
CA THR A 362 9.97 5.61 -20.22
C THR A 362 9.35 5.79 -18.85
N LEU A 363 10.02 5.30 -17.80
CA LEU A 363 9.58 5.40 -16.41
C LEU A 363 10.03 6.73 -15.77
N PRO A 364 9.31 7.26 -14.76
CA PRO A 364 9.83 8.36 -13.97
C PRO A 364 11.12 7.96 -13.25
N PRO A 365 12.04 8.92 -13.01
CA PRO A 365 13.24 8.68 -12.20
C PRO A 365 12.86 8.32 -10.76
N THR A 366 13.80 7.75 -10.01
CA THR A 366 13.58 7.48 -8.58
C THR A 366 13.41 8.83 -7.84
N PRO A 367 12.30 9.05 -7.09
CA PRO A 367 12.14 10.24 -6.28
C PRO A 367 13.31 10.43 -5.30
N ASN A 368 13.81 11.66 -5.18
CA ASN A 368 14.96 11.94 -4.32
C ASN A 368 14.69 13.10 -3.35
N THR A 369 14.48 12.75 -2.08
CA THR A 369 14.17 13.71 -1.02
C THR A 369 15.30 14.72 -0.82
N ALA A 370 16.57 14.31 -0.88
CA ALA A 370 17.71 15.22 -0.72
C ALA A 370 17.78 16.29 -1.82
N THR A 371 17.52 15.92 -3.09
CA THR A 371 17.44 16.86 -4.21
C THR A 371 16.26 17.81 -4.03
N CYS A 372 15.07 17.30 -3.71
CA CYS A 372 13.88 18.12 -3.47
C CYS A 372 14.08 19.11 -2.31
N ASP A 373 14.70 18.67 -1.21
CA ASP A 373 15.02 19.52 -0.05
C ASP A 373 16.09 20.57 -0.39
N CYS A 374 17.09 20.20 -1.19
CA CYS A 374 18.09 21.15 -1.68
C CYS A 374 17.41 22.27 -2.47
N ILE A 375 16.54 21.91 -3.43
CA ILE A 375 15.81 22.90 -4.23
C ILE A 375 14.91 23.75 -3.32
N ALA A 376 14.13 23.13 -2.43
CA ALA A 376 13.21 23.83 -1.55
C ALA A 376 13.93 24.84 -0.65
N ARG A 377 15.10 24.49 -0.12
CA ARG A 377 15.89 25.34 0.78
C ARG A 377 16.59 26.49 0.06
N ASN A 378 17.08 26.26 -1.16
CA ASN A 378 18.01 27.19 -1.82
C ASN A 378 17.39 27.97 -2.99
N SER A 379 16.30 27.50 -3.56
CA SER A 379 15.71 28.08 -4.78
C SER A 379 14.36 28.75 -4.57
N PHE A 380 13.59 28.38 -3.55
CA PHE A 380 12.21 28.88 -3.42
C PHE A 380 12.18 30.25 -2.76
N SER A 381 11.35 31.13 -3.31
CA SER A 381 11.10 32.48 -2.81
C SER A 381 9.82 32.54 -1.96
N CYS A 382 8.89 31.61 -2.19
CA CYS A 382 7.60 31.52 -1.52
C CYS A 382 7.31 30.07 -1.12
N LEU A 383 7.11 29.83 0.17
CA LEU A 383 6.99 28.50 0.76
C LEU A 383 5.54 28.24 1.17
N TYR A 384 4.99 27.11 0.74
CA TYR A 384 3.73 26.60 1.26
C TYR A 384 3.87 26.30 2.75
N ASN A 385 3.06 26.98 3.56
CA ASN A 385 3.07 26.89 5.01
C ASN A 385 1.66 27.18 5.54
N PRO A 386 0.70 26.27 5.32
CA PRO A 386 -0.69 26.47 5.68
C PRO A 386 -0.82 26.62 7.20
N THR A 387 -1.58 27.61 7.65
CA THR A 387 -1.89 27.83 9.07
C THR A 387 -3.25 27.28 9.49
N THR A 388 -4.02 26.73 8.54
CA THR A 388 -5.38 26.22 8.77
C THR A 388 -5.55 24.80 8.22
N PRO A 389 -6.44 23.98 8.83
CA PRO A 389 -6.77 22.65 8.29
C PRO A 389 -7.30 22.70 6.85
N ALA A 390 -8.05 23.75 6.49
CA ALA A 390 -8.55 23.94 5.13
C ALA A 390 -7.39 24.15 4.12
N GLY A 391 -6.34 24.85 4.52
CA GLY A 391 -5.13 25.02 3.72
C GLY A 391 -4.38 23.70 3.47
N VAL A 392 -4.36 22.82 4.46
CA VAL A 392 -3.78 21.46 4.34
C VAL A 392 -4.63 20.57 3.44
N ALA A 393 -5.94 20.52 3.68
CA ALA A 393 -6.86 19.71 2.89
C ALA A 393 -6.99 20.21 1.43
N GLY A 394 -6.85 21.52 1.22
CA GLY A 394 -6.96 22.17 -0.09
C GLY A 394 -5.68 22.18 -0.93
N LEU A 395 -4.66 21.38 -0.59
CA LEU A 395 -3.36 21.40 -1.28
C LEU A 395 -3.50 21.21 -2.80
N GLY A 396 -4.29 20.22 -3.24
CA GLY A 396 -4.52 19.96 -4.66
C GLY A 396 -5.17 21.16 -5.37
N SER A 397 -6.25 21.71 -4.81
CA SER A 397 -6.92 22.88 -5.37
C SER A 397 -6.04 24.13 -5.37
N LEU A 398 -5.17 24.30 -4.37
CA LEU A 398 -4.17 25.37 -4.33
C LEU A 398 -3.11 25.19 -5.42
N LEU A 399 -2.71 23.95 -5.71
CA LEU A 399 -1.79 23.64 -6.80
C LEU A 399 -2.41 23.97 -8.16
N ASP A 400 -3.67 23.59 -8.40
CA ASP A 400 -4.40 23.94 -9.62
C ASP A 400 -4.51 25.47 -9.79
N THR A 401 -4.91 26.16 -8.72
CA THR A 401 -5.02 27.63 -8.70
C THR A 401 -3.66 28.28 -8.96
N GLY A 402 -2.60 27.81 -8.31
CA GLY A 402 -1.24 28.31 -8.51
C GLY A 402 -0.78 28.13 -9.94
N CYS A 403 -1.02 26.95 -10.55
CA CYS A 403 -0.66 26.69 -11.94
C CYS A 403 -1.45 27.54 -12.93
N GLN A 404 -2.74 27.79 -12.67
CA GLN A 404 -3.55 28.70 -13.48
C GLN A 404 -3.00 30.14 -13.43
N LEU A 405 -2.72 30.65 -12.24
CA LEU A 405 -2.15 31.99 -12.05
C LEU A 405 -0.77 32.12 -12.69
N LEU A 406 0.07 31.10 -12.53
CA LEU A 406 1.39 31.03 -13.16
C LEU A 406 1.27 31.07 -14.69
N GLY A 407 0.31 30.35 -15.27
CA GLY A 407 0.03 30.37 -16.71
C GLY A 407 -0.42 31.76 -17.19
N GLN A 408 -1.28 32.45 -16.44
CA GLN A 408 -1.69 33.84 -16.73
C GLN A 408 -0.52 34.82 -16.68
N ALA A 409 0.47 34.56 -15.82
CA ALA A 409 1.72 35.32 -15.73
C ALA A 409 2.80 34.86 -16.75
N GLY A 410 2.44 34.05 -17.76
CA GLY A 410 3.33 33.59 -18.82
C GLY A 410 4.35 32.53 -18.38
N GLY A 411 4.09 31.82 -17.28
CA GLY A 411 4.87 30.67 -16.81
C GLY A 411 4.24 29.33 -17.18
N SER A 412 4.80 28.23 -16.66
CA SER A 412 4.24 26.88 -16.84
C SER A 412 4.53 25.99 -15.64
N CYS A 413 3.72 24.94 -15.46
CA CYS A 413 3.93 23.91 -14.44
C CYS A 413 4.66 22.66 -14.98
N ASN A 414 5.34 22.76 -16.13
CA ASN A 414 6.02 21.61 -16.75
C ASN A 414 7.11 21.00 -15.85
N ASP A 415 7.79 21.81 -15.04
CA ASP A 415 8.86 21.35 -14.16
C ASP A 415 8.37 20.39 -13.06
N ILE A 416 7.10 20.47 -12.67
CA ILE A 416 6.49 19.61 -11.66
C ILE A 416 5.58 18.53 -12.26
N ALA A 417 5.34 18.58 -13.57
CA ALA A 417 4.45 17.68 -14.29
C ALA A 417 5.13 16.33 -14.58
N GLY A 418 4.34 15.26 -14.58
CA GLY A 418 4.74 13.95 -15.06
C GLY A 418 3.68 13.42 -16.02
N ASN A 419 4.09 12.98 -17.21
CA ASN A 419 3.19 12.48 -18.23
C ASN A 419 3.58 11.03 -18.57
N GLY A 420 2.82 10.07 -18.04
CA GLY A 420 3.04 8.65 -18.29
C GLY A 420 2.70 8.19 -19.72
N GLN A 421 1.96 8.98 -20.49
CA GLN A 421 1.69 8.68 -21.91
C GLN A 421 2.89 9.04 -22.80
N ASN A 422 3.48 10.21 -22.57
CA ASN A 422 4.61 10.71 -23.35
C ASN A 422 5.97 10.33 -22.74
N GLY A 423 5.99 9.76 -21.53
CA GLY A 423 7.23 9.45 -20.82
C GLY A 423 8.06 10.67 -20.47
N THR A 424 7.39 11.80 -20.20
CA THR A 424 8.07 13.08 -19.93
C THR A 424 7.85 13.47 -18.48
N TYR A 425 8.93 13.72 -17.76
CA TYR A 425 8.94 13.99 -16.33
C TYR A 425 9.77 15.23 -16.06
N GLY A 426 9.14 16.27 -15.52
CA GLY A 426 9.83 17.49 -15.12
C GLY A 426 10.83 17.24 -13.98
N PRO A 427 11.85 18.09 -13.82
CA PRO A 427 12.90 17.92 -12.80
C PRO A 427 12.37 17.83 -11.34
N LEU A 428 11.19 18.37 -11.05
CA LEU A 428 10.53 18.31 -9.75
C LEU A 428 9.30 17.37 -9.74
N SER A 429 9.09 16.57 -10.79
CA SER A 429 7.93 15.67 -10.88
C SER A 429 7.90 14.62 -9.77
N GLY A 430 9.08 14.23 -9.27
CA GLY A 430 9.25 13.31 -8.16
C GLY A 430 9.18 13.96 -6.77
N CYS A 431 9.07 15.28 -6.66
CA CYS A 431 8.98 15.93 -5.35
C CYS A 431 7.57 15.84 -4.74
N SER A 432 7.48 15.98 -3.41
CA SER A 432 6.20 15.96 -2.70
C SER A 432 5.24 17.07 -3.19
N PRO A 433 3.92 16.87 -3.11
CA PRO A 433 2.93 17.88 -3.48
C PRO A 433 3.18 19.25 -2.82
N SER A 434 3.57 19.29 -1.54
CA SER A 434 3.93 20.52 -0.81
C SER A 434 5.14 21.25 -1.42
N THR A 435 6.14 20.48 -1.88
CA THR A 435 7.32 21.03 -2.57
C THR A 435 6.93 21.58 -3.95
N LYS A 436 6.11 20.84 -4.70
CA LYS A 436 5.58 21.30 -5.99
C LYS A 436 4.78 22.59 -5.86
N LEU A 437 3.96 22.71 -4.81
CA LEU A 437 3.17 23.91 -4.54
C LEU A 437 4.08 25.11 -4.20
N SER A 438 5.09 24.92 -3.36
CA SER A 438 6.09 25.95 -3.04
C SER A 438 6.85 26.41 -4.29
N TYR A 439 7.18 25.49 -5.21
CA TYR A 439 7.76 25.84 -6.51
C TYR A 439 6.83 26.75 -7.30
N VAL A 440 5.55 26.37 -7.46
CA VAL A 440 4.57 27.15 -8.22
C VAL A 440 4.36 28.54 -7.62
N PHE A 441 4.23 28.63 -6.30
CA PHE A 441 4.12 29.90 -5.59
C PHE A 441 5.36 30.78 -5.78
N SER A 442 6.55 30.19 -5.74
CA SER A 442 7.81 30.90 -5.98
C SER A 442 7.88 31.44 -7.41
N GLN A 443 7.54 30.61 -8.41
CA GLN A 443 7.55 31.03 -9.81
C GLN A 443 6.54 32.14 -10.08
N TYR A 444 5.35 32.07 -9.49
CA TYR A 444 4.35 33.12 -9.61
C TYR A 444 4.83 34.44 -8.97
N TYR A 445 5.34 34.38 -7.74
CA TYR A 445 5.90 35.54 -7.03
C TYR A 445 7.02 36.24 -7.81
N GLU A 446 7.96 35.48 -8.39
CA GLU A 446 9.04 36.06 -9.20
C GLU A 446 8.52 36.74 -10.47
N ARG A 447 7.47 36.19 -11.09
CA ARG A 447 6.88 36.72 -12.33
C ARG A 447 5.97 37.92 -12.13
N THR A 448 5.43 38.10 -10.93
CA THR A 448 4.65 39.29 -10.56
C THR A 448 5.54 40.41 -10.00
N ASN A 449 6.82 40.44 -10.40
CA ASN A 449 7.81 41.42 -9.92
C ASN A 449 7.94 41.44 -8.40
N ARG A 450 7.86 40.27 -7.75
CA ARG A 450 8.02 40.13 -6.29
C ARG A 450 7.01 40.94 -5.48
N ASN A 451 5.81 41.14 -6.04
CA ASN A 451 4.70 41.76 -5.32
C ASN A 451 4.40 40.98 -4.02
N ALA A 452 4.33 41.69 -2.88
CA ALA A 452 4.24 41.08 -1.56
C ALA A 452 2.96 40.23 -1.38
N GLU A 453 1.86 40.63 -2.00
CA GLU A 453 0.58 39.92 -1.95
C GLU A 453 0.61 38.62 -2.76
N SER A 454 1.51 38.49 -3.74
CA SER A 454 1.60 37.33 -4.64
C SER A 454 2.14 36.07 -3.97
N CYS A 455 2.69 36.15 -2.75
CA CYS A 455 3.11 34.99 -1.97
C CYS A 455 2.10 34.60 -0.87
N SER A 456 1.03 35.38 -0.66
CA SER A 456 0.10 35.12 0.46
C SER A 456 -0.74 33.86 0.24
N PHE A 457 -1.32 33.69 -0.95
CA PHE A 457 -2.26 32.60 -1.27
C PHE A 457 -3.33 32.39 -0.18
N ASN A 458 -3.92 33.49 0.28
CA ASN A 458 -4.89 33.52 1.40
C ASN A 458 -4.31 32.96 2.72
N GLY A 459 -3.05 33.29 3.02
CA GLY A 459 -2.35 32.85 4.24
C GLY A 459 -1.82 31.42 4.20
N ASN A 460 -1.79 30.78 3.02
CA ASN A 460 -1.26 29.43 2.86
C ASN A 460 0.23 29.40 2.49
N ALA A 461 0.85 30.55 2.30
CA ALA A 461 2.27 30.64 2.01
C ALA A 461 2.94 31.88 2.62
N THR A 462 4.25 31.76 2.76
CA THR A 462 5.12 32.77 3.38
C THR A 462 6.41 32.92 2.58
N LEU A 463 6.98 34.12 2.56
CA LEU A 463 8.27 34.35 1.90
C LEU A 463 9.37 33.51 2.56
N ALA A 464 10.28 33.00 1.73
CA ALA A 464 11.47 32.30 2.20
C ALA A 464 12.41 33.24 2.96
N ASN A 465 13.12 32.70 3.95
CA ASN A 465 14.16 33.40 4.68
C ASN A 465 15.41 32.51 4.82
N PRO A 466 16.55 32.83 4.18
CA PRO A 466 16.77 34.01 3.33
C PRO A 466 16.02 33.92 1.99
N LEU A 467 15.63 35.07 1.45
CA LEU A 467 15.03 35.16 0.11
C LEU A 467 16.14 35.07 -0.96
N PRO A 468 15.96 34.30 -2.05
CA PRO A 468 16.87 34.36 -3.19
C PRO A 468 17.05 35.78 -3.72
N SER A 469 18.28 36.19 -4.03
CA SER A 469 18.60 37.58 -4.40
C SER A 469 17.96 38.02 -5.72
N SER A 470 17.67 37.08 -6.62
CA SER A 470 16.97 37.29 -7.89
C SER A 470 16.37 35.96 -8.39
N SER A 471 15.47 36.04 -9.37
CA SER A 471 14.97 34.87 -10.11
C SER A 471 16.10 34.07 -10.79
N ALA A 472 17.15 34.75 -11.25
CA ALA A 472 18.34 34.10 -11.82
C ALA A 472 19.13 33.32 -10.75
N ALA A 473 19.26 33.87 -9.54
CA ALA A 473 19.90 33.17 -8.42
C ALA A 473 19.09 31.95 -7.97
N ALA A 474 17.76 32.07 -7.92
CA ALA A 474 16.86 30.94 -7.66
C ALA A 474 17.05 29.83 -8.71
N ALA A 475 16.98 30.16 -10.00
CA ALA A 475 17.18 29.20 -11.08
C ALA A 475 18.57 28.53 -11.03
N ALA A 476 19.62 29.29 -10.76
CA ALA A 476 20.98 28.75 -10.60
C ALA A 476 21.07 27.76 -9.42
N ALA A 477 20.43 28.07 -8.28
CA ALA A 477 20.37 27.17 -7.13
C ALA A 477 19.62 25.88 -7.46
N GLN A 478 18.47 25.96 -8.14
CA GLN A 478 17.72 24.79 -8.61
C GLN A 478 18.60 23.90 -9.51
N SER A 479 19.22 24.48 -10.55
CA SER A 479 20.10 23.73 -11.46
C SER A 479 21.29 23.10 -10.73
N SER A 480 21.88 23.79 -9.76
CA SER A 480 22.97 23.25 -8.94
C SER A 480 22.51 22.05 -8.12
N CYS A 481 21.33 22.10 -7.49
CA CYS A 481 20.78 20.98 -6.72
C CYS A 481 20.45 19.77 -7.60
N ILE A 482 19.90 20.00 -8.79
CA ILE A 482 19.59 18.91 -9.74
C ILE A 482 20.88 18.24 -10.22
N THR A 483 21.92 19.04 -10.53
CA THR A 483 23.20 18.52 -11.04
C THR A 483 24.01 17.81 -9.97
N SER A 484 23.88 18.20 -8.70
CA SER A 484 24.55 17.53 -7.57
C SER A 484 23.81 16.29 -7.08
N GLY A 485 22.51 16.20 -7.36
CA GLY A 485 21.68 15.05 -7.02
C GLY A 485 21.98 13.83 -7.90
N PRO A 486 21.59 12.63 -7.44
CA PRO A 486 21.67 11.44 -8.28
C PRO A 486 20.73 11.57 -9.49
N THR A 487 21.19 11.09 -10.65
CA THR A 487 20.41 11.11 -11.89
C THR A 487 19.81 9.73 -12.19
N GLY A 488 18.54 9.70 -12.57
CA GLY A 488 17.89 8.49 -13.09
C GLY A 488 17.42 7.51 -12.02
N VAL A 489 17.75 6.23 -12.19
CA VAL A 489 17.37 5.14 -11.28
C VAL A 489 18.44 4.97 -10.20
N VAL A 490 18.03 5.07 -8.93
CA VAL A 490 18.91 4.80 -7.79
C VAL A 490 18.22 3.94 -6.75
N THR A 491 18.99 3.28 -5.90
CA THR A 491 18.44 2.62 -4.73
C THR A 491 17.96 3.68 -3.73
N PRO A 492 16.67 3.68 -3.33
CA PRO A 492 16.17 4.59 -2.32
C PRO A 492 16.90 4.43 -0.98
N THR A 493 16.94 5.49 -0.20
CA THR A 493 17.45 5.47 1.18
C THR A 493 16.31 5.70 2.15
N ALA A 494 16.43 5.14 3.37
CA ALA A 494 15.48 5.43 4.43
C ALA A 494 15.34 6.94 4.65
N PRO A 495 14.11 7.45 4.88
CA PRO A 495 13.91 8.83 5.31
C PRO A 495 14.73 9.10 6.57
N ALA A 496 15.25 10.32 6.72
CA ALA A 496 15.95 10.71 7.93
C ALA A 496 15.00 10.55 9.13
N THR A 497 15.32 9.65 10.06
CA THR A 497 14.57 9.51 11.31
C THR A 497 14.68 10.82 12.07
N THR A 498 13.56 11.51 12.30
CA THR A 498 13.49 12.50 13.38
C THR A 498 13.62 11.73 14.69
N ASN A 499 14.85 11.51 15.14
CA ASN A 499 15.13 10.91 16.43
C ASN A 499 14.41 11.74 17.49
N ALA A 500 13.33 11.22 18.06
CA ALA A 500 12.87 11.66 19.36
C ALA A 500 14.06 11.50 20.32
N PRO A 501 14.43 12.52 21.11
CA PRO A 501 15.53 12.39 22.05
C PRO A 501 15.24 11.22 22.98
N ALA A 502 16.23 10.33 23.14
CA ALA A 502 16.17 9.25 24.09
C ALA A 502 15.73 9.81 25.46
N ALA A 503 14.62 9.30 25.99
CA ALA A 503 14.16 9.68 27.31
C ALA A 503 15.22 9.21 28.33
N THR A 504 16.00 10.16 28.83
CA THR A 504 16.86 9.97 30.00
C THR A 504 15.97 9.59 31.18
N SER A 505 16.15 8.37 31.67
CA SER A 505 15.49 7.85 32.87
C SER A 505 15.97 8.59 34.11
N THR A 506 15.15 9.50 34.64
CA THR A 506 15.26 9.95 36.03
C THR A 506 14.23 9.22 36.88
N ASN A 507 14.75 8.36 37.77
CA ASN A 507 14.02 7.71 38.85
C ASN A 507 13.38 8.75 39.78
N THR A 508 12.05 8.71 39.91
CA THR A 508 11.37 9.15 41.13
C THR A 508 10.20 8.23 41.43
N SER A 509 10.29 7.62 42.60
CA SER A 509 9.33 6.77 43.29
C SER A 509 8.04 7.49 43.68
N GLY A 510 6.90 6.80 43.57
CA GLY A 510 5.74 7.08 44.44
C GLY A 510 4.36 6.78 43.85
N GLY A 511 3.64 5.85 44.49
CA GLY A 511 2.19 6.00 44.71
C GLY A 511 1.25 5.27 43.75
N SER A 512 0.84 4.06 44.15
CA SER A 512 -0.26 3.29 43.57
C SER A 512 -1.63 3.87 43.98
N ASN A 513 -2.56 4.04 43.04
CA ASN A 513 -3.98 3.73 43.25
C ASN A 513 -4.74 3.60 41.91
N GLY A 514 -5.60 2.59 41.80
CA GLY A 514 -6.25 2.18 40.55
C GLY A 514 -7.68 2.70 40.34
N GLY A 515 -8.28 2.23 39.23
CA GLY A 515 -9.72 2.31 38.96
C GLY A 515 -10.02 2.73 37.52
N GLY A 516 -10.59 1.83 36.72
CA GLY A 516 -10.81 2.02 35.28
C GLY A 516 -11.98 2.95 34.91
N ASN A 517 -12.03 3.41 33.66
CA ASN A 517 -12.97 2.94 32.63
C ASN A 517 -12.73 3.76 31.34
N ASN A 518 -12.41 3.10 30.22
CA ASN A 518 -12.14 3.74 28.93
C ASN A 518 -13.42 3.83 28.09
N ASN A 519 -13.78 5.04 27.65
CA ASN A 519 -14.58 5.28 26.45
C ASN A 519 -14.40 6.73 25.96
N ASN A 520 -13.82 6.89 24.76
CA ASN A 520 -14.27 7.77 23.65
C ASN A 520 -13.13 8.30 22.77
N GLY A 521 -13.33 8.14 21.46
CA GLY A 521 -13.26 9.25 20.50
C GLY A 521 -11.91 9.60 19.91
N VAL A 522 -11.56 8.97 18.79
CA VAL A 522 -10.43 9.37 17.93
C VAL A 522 -10.84 10.59 17.09
N GLY A 523 -10.17 11.71 17.33
CA GLY A 523 -10.25 12.94 16.54
C GLY A 523 -9.08 13.09 15.57
N LYS A 524 -9.41 13.61 14.39
CA LYS A 524 -8.58 13.95 13.22
C LYS A 524 -7.34 14.79 13.58
N GLY A 525 -6.22 14.55 12.89
CA GLY A 525 -5.15 15.55 12.73
C GLY A 525 -3.74 15.00 12.89
N ALA A 526 -2.94 15.17 11.84
CA ALA A 526 -1.53 14.81 11.79
C ALA A 526 -0.66 15.51 12.85
N VAL A 527 0.41 14.80 13.20
CA VAL A 527 1.48 15.12 14.14
C VAL A 527 2.22 16.43 13.77
N VAL A 528 2.14 17.47 14.61
CA VAL A 528 3.22 18.48 14.83
C VAL A 528 3.08 19.14 16.22
N GLY A 529 4.13 19.07 17.06
CA GLY A 529 4.55 20.14 17.99
C GLY A 529 3.88 20.29 19.37
N LEU A 530 4.57 19.81 20.42
CA LEU A 530 4.27 19.98 21.85
C LEU A 530 4.72 21.37 22.37
N ALA A 531 3.85 22.14 23.06
CA ALA A 531 4.15 22.91 24.30
C ALA A 531 3.06 23.95 24.73
N VAL A 532 2.52 23.72 25.93
CA VAL A 532 2.18 24.69 27.02
C VAL A 532 0.76 25.30 27.15
N ALA A 533 0.11 24.81 28.23
CA ALA A 533 -0.69 25.47 29.29
C ALA A 533 -2.19 25.85 29.12
N VAL A 534 -3.03 24.99 29.71
CA VAL A 534 -3.91 25.23 30.90
C VAL A 534 -4.67 26.57 31.00
N GLY A 535 -6.00 26.48 31.05
CA GLY A 535 -6.81 27.24 32.03
C GLY A 535 -8.20 27.72 31.60
N ALA A 536 -9.20 27.37 32.42
CA ALA A 536 -10.62 27.81 32.46
C ALA A 536 -11.56 27.19 31.40
N GLY A 537 -12.69 26.54 31.72
CA GLY A 537 -13.44 26.42 32.96
C GLY A 537 -14.90 26.86 32.77
N LEU A 538 -15.80 25.88 32.59
CA LEU A 538 -17.27 25.91 32.79
C LEU A 538 -18.06 26.75 31.75
N VAL A 539 -19.18 26.28 31.17
CA VAL A 539 -20.49 26.08 31.81
C VAL A 539 -21.39 25.18 30.93
N SER A 540 -21.91 24.12 31.58
CA SER A 540 -23.25 23.52 31.54
C SER A 540 -24.01 23.20 30.22
N ALA A 541 -24.20 21.89 30.04
CA ALA A 541 -25.41 21.12 29.69
C ALA A 541 -26.71 21.86 29.29
N VAL A 542 -27.44 21.29 28.31
CA VAL A 542 -28.79 20.67 28.45
C VAL A 542 -29.50 20.47 27.07
N TRP A 543 -29.81 19.19 26.77
CA TRP A 543 -31.02 18.62 26.13
C TRP A 543 -31.37 18.73 24.61
N VAL A 544 -31.47 17.52 24.01
CA VAL A 544 -32.66 16.88 23.38
C VAL A 544 -33.15 17.26 21.97
N VAL A 545 -33.12 16.20 21.13
CA VAL A 545 -34.10 15.72 20.11
C VAL A 545 -34.49 16.65 18.98
N LEU A 546 -34.04 16.30 17.77
CA LEU A 546 -34.85 15.66 16.71
C LEU A 546 -33.95 14.93 15.73
#